data_AF-A0AAJ2FUN7-F1
#
_entry.id   AF-A0AAJ2FUN7-F1
#
_cell.length_a   1.000
_cell.length_b   1.000
_cell.length_c   1.000
_cell.angle_alpha   90.00
_cell.angle_beta   90.00
_cell.angle_gamma   90.00
#
_symmetry.space_group_name_H-M   'P 1'
#
loop_
_entity.id
_entity.type
_entity.pdbx_description
1 polymer ?
#
loop_
_entity_poly.entity_id
_entity_poly.type
_entity_poly.pdbx_seq_one_letter_code
_entity_poly.pdbx_strand_id
1 'polypeptide(L)'
;MMQWFGNYRSKILGDMYEGEPLGPDKLDMLWPLLVGGAIFAALDLGLGLSSPYRLIILAALLMPGAIWFGYLTFHTLKALRLWVARRNPQD
;
A
#
# COMPACT_ATOMS: atom_id res chain seq x y z
N MET A 1 7.92 3.73 -18.71
CA MET A 1 7.36 3.99 -17.36
C MET A 1 6.37 2.90 -16.92
N MET A 2 5.41 2.47 -17.75
CA MET A 2 4.45 1.40 -17.40
C MET A 2 5.09 0.02 -17.14
N GLN A 3 6.16 -0.34 -17.85
CA GLN A 3 6.81 -1.65 -17.69
C GLN A 3 7.47 -1.83 -16.31
N TRP A 4 8.06 -0.75 -15.77
CA TRP A 4 8.65 -0.76 -14.43
C TRP A 4 7.60 -0.98 -13.34
N PHE A 5 6.47 -0.27 -13.43
CA PHE A 5 5.35 -0.44 -12.49
C PHE A 5 4.74 -1.84 -12.57
N GLY A 6 4.57 -2.37 -13.80
CA GLY A 6 4.12 -3.74 -14.01
C GLY A 6 5.04 -4.78 -13.36
N ASN A 7 6.36 -4.64 -13.57
CA ASN A 7 7.35 -5.54 -12.98
C ASN A 7 7.35 -5.46 -11.44
N TYR A 8 7.31 -4.25 -10.89
CA TYR A 8 7.22 -4.03 -9.44
C TYR A 8 5.96 -4.67 -8.84
N ARG A 9 4.80 -4.43 -9.45
CA ARG A 9 3.53 -5.05 -9.03
C ARG A 9 3.59 -6.57 -9.10
N SER A 10 4.09 -7.14 -10.19
CA SER A 10 4.16 -8.59 -10.36
C SER A 10 5.06 -9.23 -9.32
N LYS A 11 6.21 -8.61 -9.00
CA LYS A 11 7.10 -9.06 -7.94
C LYS A 11 6.38 -9.08 -6.59
N ILE A 12 5.74 -7.97 -6.21
CA ILE A 12 5.02 -7.84 -4.94
C ILE A 12 3.94 -8.90 -4.79
N LEU A 13 3.13 -9.10 -5.84
CA LEU A 13 2.06 -10.09 -5.79
C LEU A 13 2.61 -11.51 -5.74
N GLY A 14 3.66 -11.82 -6.52
CA GLY A 14 4.36 -13.11 -6.46
C GLY A 14 4.83 -13.42 -5.03
N ASP A 15 5.57 -12.50 -4.43
CA ASP A 15 6.08 -12.64 -3.06
C ASP A 15 4.95 -12.83 -2.04
N MET A 16 3.80 -12.15 -2.22
CA MET A 16 2.61 -12.30 -1.35
C MET A 16 1.95 -13.68 -1.48
N TYR A 17 1.81 -14.21 -2.69
CA TYR A 17 1.08 -15.46 -2.92
C TYR A 17 1.91 -16.72 -2.67
N GLU A 18 3.22 -16.64 -2.90
CA GLU A 18 4.16 -17.75 -2.74
C GLU A 18 4.69 -17.83 -1.29
N GLY A 19 4.88 -16.69 -0.63
CA GLY A 19 5.47 -16.59 0.69
C GLY A 19 4.48 -16.41 1.84
N GLU A 20 5.00 -15.91 2.96
CA GLU A 20 4.18 -15.44 4.08
C GLU A 20 3.61 -14.06 3.74
N PRO A 21 2.27 -13.89 3.78
CA PRO A 21 1.62 -12.68 3.31
C PRO A 21 1.74 -11.50 4.29
N LEU A 22 2.14 -11.76 5.54
CA LEU A 22 2.35 -10.74 6.57
C LEU A 22 3.77 -10.86 7.10
N GLY A 23 4.61 -9.88 6.80
CA GLY A 23 5.99 -9.80 7.26
C GLY A 23 6.46 -8.36 7.37
N PRO A 24 7.46 -8.06 8.22
CA PRO A 24 7.99 -6.71 8.37
C PRO A 24 8.58 -6.15 7.05
N ASP A 25 9.06 -7.03 6.16
CA ASP A 25 9.51 -6.73 4.80
C ASP A 25 8.38 -6.24 3.87
N LYS A 26 7.11 -6.44 4.26
CA LYS A 26 5.94 -6.01 3.48
C LYS A 26 5.56 -4.54 3.75
N LEU A 27 6.14 -3.90 4.78
CA LEU A 27 5.89 -2.48 5.08
C LEU A 27 6.36 -1.55 3.97
N ASP A 28 7.42 -1.91 3.26
CA ASP A 28 7.92 -1.15 2.10
C ASP A 28 6.86 -1.02 1.00
N MET A 29 5.89 -1.94 0.94
CA MET A 29 4.79 -1.88 -0.04
C MET A 29 3.83 -0.72 0.24
N LEU A 30 3.85 -0.13 1.44
CA LEU A 30 3.04 1.01 1.88
C LEU A 30 3.65 2.36 1.51
N TRP A 31 4.81 2.38 0.83
CA TRP A 31 5.53 3.60 0.50
C TRP A 31 4.68 4.70 -0.17
N PRO A 32 3.69 4.44 -1.05
CA PRO A 32 2.93 5.53 -1.67
C PRO A 32 2.11 6.33 -0.65
N LEU A 33 1.61 5.65 0.38
CA LEU A 33 0.85 6.27 1.46
C LEU A 33 1.78 7.02 2.42
N LEU A 34 2.95 6.44 2.74
CA LEU A 34 3.97 7.07 3.58
C LEU A 34 4.53 8.34 2.92
N VAL A 35 4.86 8.28 1.63
CA VAL A 35 5.36 9.42 0.87
C VAL A 35 4.30 10.51 0.76
N GLY A 36 3.05 10.16 0.43
CA GLY A 36 1.94 11.12 0.39
C GLY A 36 1.72 11.81 1.73
N GLY A 37 1.76 11.05 2.83
CA GLY A 37 1.63 11.57 4.19
C GLY A 37 2.80 12.46 4.61
N ALA A 38 4.04 12.09 4.27
CA ALA A 38 5.22 12.89 4.56
C ALA A 38 5.21 14.23 3.81
N ILE A 39 4.84 14.24 2.53
CA ILE A 39 4.71 15.46 1.73
C ILE A 39 3.60 16.35 2.32
N PHE A 40 2.45 15.77 2.66
CA PHE A 40 1.36 16.51 3.28
C PHE A 40 1.79 17.15 4.61
N ALA A 41 2.44 16.38 5.49
CA ALA A 41 2.90 16.88 6.79
C ALA A 41 3.91 18.02 6.64
N ALA A 42 4.83 17.92 5.69
CA ALA A 42 5.79 18.99 5.39
C ALA A 42 5.09 20.27 4.91
N LEU A 43 4.07 20.14 4.06
CA LEU A 43 3.29 21.28 3.56
C LEU A 43 2.41 21.91 4.64
N ASP A 44 1.74 21.11 5.46
CA ASP A 44 0.87 21.59 6.54
C ASP A 44 1.67 22.35 7.60
N LEU A 45 2.82 21.81 8.02
CA LEU A 45 3.71 22.44 9.00
C LEU A 45 4.45 23.65 8.44
N GLY A 46 4.84 23.62 7.16
CA GLY A 46 5.64 24.69 6.55
C GLY A 46 4.83 25.90 6.09
N LEU A 47 3.61 25.68 5.57
CA LEU A 47 2.80 26.73 4.95
C LEU A 47 1.57 27.13 5.77
N GLY A 48 1.23 26.38 6.82
CA GLY A 48 0.05 26.67 7.65
C GLY A 48 -1.24 26.66 6.83
N LEU A 49 -1.48 25.57 6.09
CA LEU A 49 -2.58 25.45 5.14
C LEU A 49 -3.93 25.72 5.82
N SER A 50 -4.73 26.60 5.22
CA SER A 50 -6.08 26.86 5.72
C SER A 50 -7.01 25.67 5.45
N SER A 51 -8.04 25.53 6.31
CA SER A 51 -8.89 24.33 6.43
C SER A 51 -9.38 23.71 5.10
N PRO A 52 -9.91 24.46 4.11
CA PRO A 52 -10.41 23.86 2.88
C PRO A 52 -9.29 23.32 1.96
N TYR A 53 -8.17 24.04 1.83
CA TYR A 53 -7.04 23.59 1.00
C TYR A 53 -6.32 22.40 1.60
N ARG A 54 -6.25 22.34 2.93
CA ARG A 54 -5.68 21.21 3.66
C ARG A 54 -6.35 19.90 3.27
N LEU A 55 -7.68 19.86 3.24
CA LEU A 55 -8.43 18.65 2.87
C LEU A 55 -8.23 18.26 1.40
N ILE A 56 -8.18 19.24 0.49
CA ILE A 56 -7.96 18.98 -0.95
C ILE A 56 -6.56 18.41 -1.18
N ILE A 57 -5.53 19.03 -0.59
CA ILE A 57 -4.13 18.58 -0.74
C ILE A 57 -3.94 17.22 -0.06
N LEU A 58 -4.53 17.01 1.11
CA LEU A 58 -4.54 15.72 1.81
C LEU A 58 -5.15 14.63 0.92
N ALA A 59 -6.33 14.89 0.35
CA ALA A 59 -6.99 13.93 -0.53
C ALA A 59 -6.15 13.66 -1.79
N ALA A 60 -5.60 14.69 -2.43
CA ALA A 60 -4.78 14.54 -3.63
C ALA A 60 -3.51 13.71 -3.38
N LEU A 61 -2.84 13.90 -2.23
CA LEU A 61 -1.60 13.20 -1.89
C LEU A 61 -1.84 11.79 -1.34
N LEU A 62 -2.89 11.59 -0.54
CA LEU A 62 -3.15 10.30 0.09
C LEU A 62 -4.02 9.37 -0.74
N MET A 63 -4.89 9.87 -1.63
CA MET A 63 -5.81 9.03 -2.39
C MET A 63 -5.10 7.94 -3.21
N PRO A 64 -4.01 8.22 -3.96
CA PRO A 64 -3.29 7.18 -4.67
C PRO A 64 -2.72 6.11 -3.73
N GLY A 65 -2.20 6.53 -2.58
CA GLY A 65 -1.71 5.63 -1.53
C GLY A 65 -2.81 4.80 -0.88
N ALA A 66 -3.99 5.38 -0.65
CA ALA A 66 -5.14 4.71 -0.07
C ALA A 66 -5.73 3.66 -1.04
N ILE A 67 -5.84 4.00 -2.33
CA ILE A 67 -6.25 3.05 -3.37
C ILE A 67 -5.27 1.88 -3.45
N TRP A 68 -3.97 2.18 -3.46
CA TRP A 68 -2.92 1.17 -3.44
C TRP A 68 -2.97 0.29 -2.19
N PHE A 69 -3.15 0.89 -1.01
CA PHE A 69 -3.28 0.17 0.25
C PHE A 69 -4.49 -0.78 0.26
N GLY A 70 -5.65 -0.30 -0.20
CA GLY A 70 -6.84 -1.13 -0.35
C GLY A 70 -6.62 -2.30 -1.31
N TYR A 71 -5.97 -2.03 -2.44
CA TYR A 71 -5.59 -3.06 -3.42
C TYR A 71 -4.67 -4.14 -2.82
N LEU A 72 -3.62 -3.73 -2.09
CA LEU A 72 -2.72 -4.66 -1.42
C LEU A 72 -3.41 -5.43 -0.30
N THR A 73 -4.27 -4.78 0.48
CA THR A 73 -5.02 -5.42 1.58
C THR A 73 -5.92 -6.53 1.03
N PHE A 74 -6.64 -6.26 -0.06
CA PHE A 74 -7.46 -7.27 -0.74
C PHE A 74 -6.63 -8.49 -1.17
N HIS A 75 -5.46 -8.26 -1.77
CA HIS A 75 -4.57 -9.34 -2.19
C HIS A 75 -3.94 -10.09 -1.02
N THR A 76 -3.59 -9.39 0.06
CA THR A 76 -3.04 -9.96 1.29
C THR A 76 -4.05 -10.90 1.94
N LEU A 77 -5.32 -10.50 2.05
CA LEU A 77 -6.38 -11.35 2.60
C LEU A 77 -6.58 -12.61 1.76
N LYS A 78 -6.56 -12.48 0.43
CA LYS A 78 -6.66 -13.64 -0.48
C LYS A 78 -5.45 -14.57 -0.33
N ALA A 79 -4.25 -14.00 -0.27
CA ALA A 79 -3.01 -14.75 -0.09
C ALA A 79 -2.97 -15.47 1.28
N LEU A 80 -3.41 -14.80 2.35
CA LEU A 80 -3.54 -15.36 3.68
C LEU A 80 -4.47 -16.57 3.69
N ARG A 81 -5.64 -16.46 3.06
CA ARG A 81 -6.57 -17.59 2.94
C ARG A 81 -5.94 -18.79 2.25
N LEU A 82 -5.23 -18.57 1.14
CA LEU A 82 -4.55 -19.64 0.40
C LEU A 82 -3.39 -20.24 1.21
N TRP A 83 -2.60 -19.40 1.86
CA TRP A 83 -1.49 -19.84 2.70
C TRP A 83 -1.96 -20.69 3.88
N VAL A 84 -3.07 -20.30 4.53
CA VAL A 84 -3.69 -21.10 5.61
C VAL A 84 -4.17 -22.44 5.08
N ALA A 85 -4.85 -22.47 3.94
CA ALA A 85 -5.30 -23.72 3.31
C ALA A 85 -4.14 -24.66 2.96
N ARG A 86 -3.00 -24.12 2.50
CA ARG A 86 -1.78 -24.92 2.25
C ARG A 86 -1.15 -25.48 3.52
N ARG A 87 -1.28 -24.79 4.66
CA ARG A 87 -0.74 -25.24 5.95
C ARG A 87 -1.64 -26.23 6.69
N ASN A 88 -2.95 -26.24 6.41
CA ASN A 88 -3.91 -27.18 6.99
C ASN A 88 -4.55 -28.07 5.90
N PRO A 89 -3.83 -29.06 5.35
CA PRO A 89 -4.33 -29.89 4.26
C PRO A 89 -5.36 -30.96 4.68
N GLN A 90 -5.91 -30.90 5.90
CA GLN A 90 -6.81 -31.92 6.46
C GLN A 90 -8.31 -31.54 6.46
N ASP A 91 -8.67 -30.39 5.90
CA ASP A 91 -10.05 -30.01 5.55
C ASP A 91 -10.26 -30.06 4.03
#